data_AF-T0Y8F4-F1
#
_entry.id   AF-T0Y8F4-F1
#
_cell.length_a   1.000
_cell.length_b   1.000
_cell.length_c   1.000
_cell.angle_alpha   90.00
_cell.angle_beta   90.00
_cell.angle_gamma   90.00
#
_symmetry.space_group_name_H-M   'P 1'
#
loop_
_entity.id
_entity.type
_entity.pdbx_description
1 polymer ?
#
loop_
_entity_poly.entity_id
_entity_poly.type
_entity_poly.pdbx_seq_one_letter_code
_entity_poly.pdbx_strand_id
1 'polypeptide(L)'
;GSLSREIRQEAEQRFRAGELRALVATSSLELGIDIGFVDHVIQFGSPHQVGRLVQRIGRSGHRRGRVVHGTVLALDDDDLEEAAVLARRAIASEIEPIAWRSRNRLAIAQQILGALRAEPAVDRLGLIERFSRVPSASGLTPGEWAALLQYLEELGLLRSDPTTLRPGRGTLARFYATLSLIPDERTYRLRDIATRQWIGTLDERFVLTQILAQPEQIFLLHGRTWKVVEHRDDELLVETVAEMGQEPRWAGEDLPVPFDVAQEIGARRADGAYDAYPLTTDGVERLHRRRELAGRRPIFPRPSDHADRLRPARGRRGLLRHPDQRNPSPGPLRHPHGEARGPGRDPGGRADLDRARAAAGP
;
A
#
# COMPACT_ATOMS: atom_id res chain seq x y z
N GLY A 1 -12.62 -3.58 -8.34
CA GLY A 1 -13.20 -2.43 -9.06
C GLY A 1 -14.56 -2.12 -8.47
N SER A 2 -14.95 -0.85 -8.44
CA SER A 2 -16.22 -0.36 -7.84
C SER A 2 -17.48 -0.74 -8.63
N LEU A 3 -17.34 -1.10 -9.90
CA LEU A 3 -18.44 -1.64 -10.71
C LEU A 3 -18.79 -3.07 -10.31
N SER A 4 -20.08 -3.41 -10.32
CA SER A 4 -20.55 -4.78 -10.11
C SER A 4 -19.94 -5.74 -11.14
N ARG A 5 -19.91 -7.03 -10.80
CA ARG A 5 -19.35 -8.05 -11.69
C ARG A 5 -20.13 -8.12 -13.00
N GLU A 6 -21.44 -8.01 -12.91
CA GLU A 6 -22.39 -8.14 -14.01
C GLU A 6 -22.20 -7.00 -15.02
N ILE A 7 -22.15 -5.75 -14.54
CA ILE A 7 -21.95 -4.57 -15.40
C ILE A 7 -20.60 -4.64 -16.11
N ARG A 8 -19.55 -5.08 -15.40
CA ARG A 8 -18.22 -5.23 -15.99
C ARG A 8 -18.21 -6.28 -17.09
N GLN A 9 -18.82 -7.43 -16.85
CA GLN A 9 -18.92 -8.51 -17.84
C GLN A 9 -19.73 -8.10 -19.05
N GLU A 10 -20.83 -7.36 -18.86
CA GLU A 10 -21.62 -6.82 -19.97
C GLU A 10 -20.78 -5.85 -20.83
N ALA A 11 -20.08 -4.90 -20.19
CA ALA A 11 -19.22 -3.95 -20.91
C ALA A 11 -18.10 -4.67 -21.69
N GLU A 12 -17.43 -5.65 -21.07
CA GLU A 12 -16.41 -6.48 -21.72
C GLU A 12 -16.98 -7.28 -22.91
N GLN A 13 -18.17 -7.87 -22.77
CA GLN A 13 -18.82 -8.63 -23.84
C GLN A 13 -19.23 -7.76 -25.02
N ARG A 14 -19.86 -6.60 -24.74
CA ARG A 14 -20.29 -5.66 -25.78
C ARG A 14 -19.11 -5.03 -26.50
N PHE A 15 -18.00 -4.78 -25.79
CA PHE A 15 -16.75 -4.34 -26.40
C PHE A 15 -16.14 -5.44 -27.29
N ARG A 16 -16.07 -6.68 -26.80
CA ARG A 16 -15.60 -7.83 -27.60
C ARG A 16 -16.46 -8.08 -28.85
N ALA A 17 -17.77 -7.86 -28.75
CA ALA A 17 -18.71 -7.98 -29.87
C ALA A 17 -18.62 -6.82 -30.88
N GLY A 18 -17.85 -5.76 -30.58
CA GLY A 18 -17.73 -4.57 -31.43
C GLY A 18 -18.90 -3.61 -31.34
N GLU A 19 -19.82 -3.81 -30.38
CA GLU A 19 -20.94 -2.90 -30.11
C GLU A 19 -20.47 -1.61 -29.42
N LEU A 20 -19.41 -1.70 -28.62
CA LEU A 20 -18.74 -0.55 -28.02
C LEU A 20 -17.47 -0.21 -28.79
N ARG A 21 -17.30 1.08 -29.10
CA ARG A 21 -16.11 1.59 -29.80
C ARG A 21 -14.94 1.88 -28.86
N ALA A 22 -15.23 2.09 -27.58
CA ALA A 22 -14.24 2.43 -26.56
C ALA A 22 -14.66 1.86 -25.22
N LEU A 23 -13.66 1.52 -24.40
CA LEU A 23 -13.81 1.05 -23.03
C LEU A 23 -12.84 1.82 -22.15
N VAL A 24 -13.35 2.48 -21.12
CA VAL A 24 -12.54 3.21 -20.13
C VAL A 24 -12.41 2.32 -18.90
N ALA A 25 -11.18 2.08 -18.46
CA ALA A 25 -10.92 1.21 -17.32
C ALA A 25 -9.71 1.67 -16.51
N THR A 26 -9.70 1.27 -15.24
CA THR A 26 -8.51 1.37 -14.37
C THR A 26 -7.59 0.16 -14.58
N SER A 27 -6.63 -0.05 -13.68
CA SER A 27 -5.71 -1.22 -13.68
C SER A 27 -6.40 -2.60 -13.72
N SER A 28 -7.72 -2.66 -13.54
CA SER A 28 -8.51 -3.89 -13.68
C SER A 28 -8.38 -4.59 -15.05
N LEU A 29 -8.08 -3.85 -16.14
CA LEU A 29 -7.88 -4.43 -17.47
C LEU A 29 -6.40 -4.52 -17.90
N GLU A 30 -5.48 -4.24 -16.98
CA GLU A 30 -4.03 -4.28 -17.24
C GLU A 30 -3.53 -5.72 -17.48
N LEU A 31 -4.09 -6.67 -16.73
CA LEU A 31 -3.64 -8.06 -16.69
C LEU A 31 -4.55 -8.99 -17.48
N GLY A 32 -4.02 -9.52 -18.59
CA GLY A 32 -4.23 -10.88 -19.09
C GLY A 32 -5.62 -11.29 -19.62
N ILE A 33 -6.68 -10.51 -19.42
CA ILE A 33 -8.00 -10.86 -19.96
C ILE A 33 -8.09 -10.49 -21.45
N ASP A 34 -8.60 -11.43 -22.23
CA ASP A 34 -8.89 -11.22 -23.65
C ASP A 34 -10.15 -10.36 -23.77
N ILE A 35 -9.99 -9.05 -23.92
CA ILE A 35 -11.12 -8.12 -24.13
C ILE A 35 -11.53 -8.02 -25.61
N GLY A 36 -11.01 -8.90 -26.47
CA GLY A 36 -11.21 -8.85 -27.90
C GLY A 36 -10.15 -8.03 -28.63
N PHE A 37 -10.47 -7.59 -29.84
CA PHE A 37 -9.54 -6.87 -30.69
C PHE A 37 -9.53 -5.37 -30.34
N VAL A 38 -8.36 -4.88 -29.92
CA VAL A 38 -8.11 -3.47 -29.65
C VAL A 38 -7.10 -2.97 -30.67
N ASP A 39 -7.48 -1.94 -31.41
CA ASP A 39 -6.59 -1.29 -32.37
C ASP A 39 -5.62 -0.32 -31.70
N HIS A 40 -6.06 0.38 -30.65
CA HIS A 40 -5.29 1.45 -30.02
C HIS A 40 -5.57 1.56 -28.52
N VAL A 41 -4.56 1.88 -27.73
CA VAL A 41 -4.68 2.14 -26.29
C VAL A 41 -4.32 3.59 -25.99
N ILE A 42 -5.20 4.30 -25.29
CA ILE A 42 -4.91 5.64 -24.77
C ILE A 42 -4.66 5.51 -23.26
N GLN A 43 -3.43 5.79 -22.85
CA GLN A 43 -3.01 5.83 -21.46
C GLN A 43 -3.11 7.27 -20.97
N PHE A 44 -4.00 7.54 -20.02
CA PHE A 44 -4.10 8.84 -19.36
C PHE A 44 -3.13 8.89 -18.19
N GLY A 45 -2.24 9.90 -18.21
CA GLY A 45 -1.17 10.05 -17.25
C GLY A 45 -0.07 8.99 -17.38
N SER A 46 1.06 9.24 -16.74
CA SER A 46 2.12 8.28 -16.57
C SER A 46 1.64 7.09 -15.70
N PRO A 47 1.90 5.84 -16.11
CA PRO A 47 1.65 4.67 -15.26
C PRO A 47 2.78 4.41 -14.25
N HIS A 48 3.73 5.34 -14.09
CA HIS A 48 4.92 5.31 -13.21
C HIS A 48 5.95 4.20 -13.49
N GLN A 49 5.56 3.15 -14.20
CA GLN A 49 6.40 1.97 -14.47
C GLN A 49 6.28 1.55 -15.95
N VAL A 50 7.43 1.21 -16.55
CA VAL A 50 7.57 0.72 -17.92
C VAL A 50 6.81 -0.59 -18.07
N GLY A 51 6.94 -1.51 -17.13
CA GLY A 51 6.21 -2.79 -17.15
C GLY A 51 4.69 -2.61 -17.25
N ARG A 52 4.13 -1.62 -16.54
CA ARG A 52 2.70 -1.29 -16.61
C ARG A 52 2.33 -0.68 -17.95
N LEU A 53 3.13 0.27 -18.45
CA LEU A 53 2.93 0.88 -19.75
C LEU A 53 2.88 -0.20 -20.85
N VAL A 54 3.86 -1.12 -20.85
CA VAL A 54 3.94 -2.24 -21.80
C VAL A 54 2.72 -3.16 -21.68
N GLN A 55 2.29 -3.53 -20.46
CA GLN A 55 1.12 -4.40 -20.28
C GLN A 55 -0.18 -3.76 -20.78
N ARG A 56 -0.36 -2.46 -20.53
CA ARG A 56 -1.54 -1.69 -20.94
C ARG A 56 -1.55 -1.45 -22.44
N ILE A 57 -0.48 -0.89 -23.00
CA ILE A 57 -0.41 -0.60 -24.43
C ILE A 57 -0.41 -1.91 -25.23
N GLY A 58 0.21 -2.98 -24.72
CA GLY A 58 0.18 -4.32 -25.32
C GLY A 58 -1.20 -5.00 -25.36
N ARG A 59 -2.26 -4.34 -24.88
CA ARG A 59 -3.65 -4.73 -25.18
C ARG A 59 -4.01 -4.42 -26.64
N SER A 60 -3.43 -3.37 -27.23
CA SER A 60 -3.53 -3.10 -28.66
C SER A 60 -2.76 -4.16 -29.44
N GLY A 61 -3.34 -4.64 -30.54
CA GLY A 61 -2.66 -5.55 -31.45
C GLY A 61 -2.22 -6.85 -30.79
N HIS A 62 -2.97 -7.37 -29.80
CA HIS A 62 -2.64 -8.56 -28.99
C HIS A 62 -2.67 -9.89 -29.78
N ARG A 63 -1.90 -9.98 -30.86
CA ARG A 63 -1.71 -11.16 -31.74
C ARG A 63 -0.27 -11.19 -32.25
N ARG A 64 0.26 -12.38 -32.50
CA ARG A 64 1.62 -12.54 -33.05
C ARG A 64 1.76 -11.79 -34.38
N GLY A 65 2.87 -11.08 -34.54
CA GLY A 65 3.21 -10.34 -35.76
C GLY A 65 2.43 -9.05 -36.00
N ARG A 66 1.64 -8.58 -35.03
CA ARG A 66 0.95 -7.29 -35.10
C ARG A 66 1.77 -6.19 -34.43
N VAL A 67 1.60 -4.98 -34.92
CA VAL A 67 2.16 -3.77 -34.32
C VAL A 67 1.22 -3.32 -33.20
N VAL A 68 1.81 -2.92 -32.09
CA VAL A 68 1.10 -2.37 -30.95
C VAL A 68 1.02 -0.85 -31.11
N HIS A 69 -0.17 -0.28 -30.99
CA HIS A 69 -0.38 1.17 -31.05
C HIS A 69 -0.89 1.70 -29.71
N GLY A 70 -0.23 2.72 -29.21
CA GLY A 70 -0.65 3.41 -28.00
C GLY A 70 -0.23 4.86 -27.96
N THR A 71 -1.00 5.66 -27.22
CA THR A 71 -0.73 7.07 -26.97
C THR A 71 -0.78 7.32 -25.48
N VAL A 72 0.21 8.02 -24.94
CA VAL A 72 0.15 8.53 -23.56
C VAL A 72 -0.26 9.99 -23.62
N LEU A 73 -1.33 10.33 -22.90
CA LEU A 73 -1.78 11.70 -22.72
C LEU A 73 -1.30 12.18 -21.37
N ALA A 74 -0.30 13.06 -21.38
CA ALA A 74 0.25 13.61 -20.16
C ALA A 74 -0.66 14.73 -19.60
N LEU A 75 -0.78 14.79 -18.29
CA LEU A 75 -1.66 15.73 -17.57
C LEU A 75 -0.96 17.06 -17.25
N ASP A 76 0.34 17.01 -16.99
CA ASP A 76 1.20 18.16 -16.73
C ASP A 76 2.63 17.93 -17.26
N ASP A 77 3.54 18.86 -16.98
CA ASP A 77 4.90 18.81 -17.51
C ASP A 77 5.77 17.74 -16.82
N ASP A 78 5.53 17.45 -15.53
CA ASP A 78 6.26 16.39 -14.81
C ASP A 78 5.84 15.02 -15.34
N ASP A 79 4.53 14.86 -15.51
CA ASP A 79 3.90 13.69 -16.11
C ASP A 79 4.35 13.46 -17.56
N LEU A 80 4.52 14.54 -18.36
CA LEU A 80 5.02 14.47 -19.73
C LEU A 80 6.44 13.92 -19.81
N GLU A 81 7.33 14.39 -18.95
CA GLU A 81 8.72 13.91 -18.90
C GLU A 81 8.80 12.46 -18.48
N GLU A 82 8.03 12.07 -17.46
CA GLU A 82 7.96 10.69 -17.01
C GLU A 82 7.40 9.78 -18.10
N ALA A 83 6.27 10.14 -18.70
CA ALA A 83 5.66 9.40 -19.80
C ALA A 83 6.62 9.22 -20.98
N ALA A 84 7.37 10.27 -21.35
CA ALA A 84 8.37 10.20 -22.42
C ALA A 84 9.47 9.18 -22.11
N VAL A 85 10.02 9.21 -20.88
CA VAL A 85 11.05 8.27 -20.43
C VAL A 85 10.51 6.84 -20.42
N LEU A 86 9.31 6.63 -19.87
CA LEU A 86 8.68 5.31 -19.84
C LEU A 86 8.43 4.77 -21.24
N ALA A 87 7.95 5.60 -22.17
CA ALA A 87 7.68 5.21 -23.54
C ALA A 87 8.97 4.87 -24.31
N ARG A 88 10.04 5.67 -24.16
CA ARG A 88 11.36 5.36 -24.74
C ARG A 88 11.88 4.02 -24.22
N ARG A 89 11.83 3.80 -22.90
CA ARG A 89 12.25 2.54 -22.26
C ARG A 89 11.42 1.36 -22.73
N ALA A 90 10.10 1.52 -22.85
CA ALA A 90 9.21 0.50 -23.37
C ALA A 90 9.61 0.07 -24.81
N ILE A 91 9.88 1.04 -25.69
CA ILE A 91 10.35 0.78 -27.06
C ILE A 91 11.71 0.05 -27.05
N ALA A 92 12.61 0.45 -26.15
CA ALA A 92 13.92 -0.17 -25.98
C ALA A 92 13.88 -1.52 -25.21
N SER A 93 12.70 -1.99 -24.76
CA SER A 93 12.53 -3.18 -23.91
C SER A 93 13.29 -3.11 -22.58
N GLU A 94 13.48 -1.89 -22.06
CA GLU A 94 14.12 -1.61 -20.78
C GLU A 94 13.07 -1.62 -19.65
N ILE A 95 12.65 -2.81 -19.24
CA ILE A 95 11.65 -3.01 -18.18
C ILE A 95 12.35 -3.16 -16.82
N GLU A 96 11.70 -2.69 -15.76
CA GLU A 96 12.21 -2.80 -14.40
C GLU A 96 12.46 -4.27 -14.00
N PRO A 97 13.53 -4.55 -13.23
CA PRO A 97 13.76 -5.88 -12.71
C PRO A 97 12.71 -6.25 -11.66
N ILE A 98 12.40 -7.55 -11.58
CA ILE A 98 11.53 -8.08 -10.51
C ILE A 98 12.31 -8.05 -9.20
N ALA A 99 11.91 -7.16 -8.28
CA ALA A 99 12.46 -7.09 -6.93
C ALA A 99 11.66 -7.95 -5.96
N TRP A 100 12.27 -9.05 -5.50
CA TRP A 100 11.68 -9.90 -4.46
C TRP A 100 11.82 -9.24 -3.08
N ARG A 101 10.72 -9.19 -2.32
CA ARG A 101 10.77 -8.77 -0.91
C ARG A 101 11.32 -9.90 -0.05
N SER A 102 12.64 -9.89 0.18
CA SER A 102 13.30 -10.82 1.10
C SER A 102 12.88 -10.60 2.56
N ARG A 103 13.12 -11.61 3.41
CA ARG A 103 12.88 -11.53 4.86
C ARG A 103 11.45 -11.09 5.22
N ASN A 104 10.46 -11.45 4.41
CA ASN A 104 9.05 -11.06 4.58
C ASN A 104 8.36 -11.94 5.64
N ARG A 105 8.57 -11.61 6.91
CA ARG A 105 8.06 -12.36 8.07
C ARG A 105 6.52 -12.44 8.09
N LEU A 106 5.82 -11.44 7.56
CA LEU A 106 4.35 -11.44 7.48
C LEU A 106 3.85 -12.53 6.53
N ALA A 107 4.38 -12.56 5.30
CA ALA A 107 4.04 -13.60 4.34
C ALA A 107 4.41 -14.98 4.88
N ILE A 108 5.59 -15.12 5.48
CA ILE A 108 6.04 -16.40 6.06
C ILE A 108 5.11 -16.84 7.18
N ALA A 109 4.75 -15.95 8.11
CA ALA A 109 3.80 -16.25 9.17
C ALA A 109 2.48 -16.79 8.63
N GLN A 110 1.89 -16.10 7.65
CA GLN A 110 0.65 -16.53 7.01
C GLN A 110 0.79 -17.93 6.38
N GLN A 111 1.90 -18.19 5.69
CA GLN A 111 2.15 -19.49 5.06
C GLN A 111 2.41 -20.61 6.09
N ILE A 112 3.01 -20.31 7.25
CA ILE A 112 3.11 -21.26 8.37
C ILE A 112 1.71 -21.65 8.85
N LEU A 113 0.79 -20.69 9.02
CA LEU A 113 -0.59 -20.99 9.39
C LEU A 113 -1.30 -21.84 8.32
N GLY A 114 -1.02 -21.57 7.04
CA GLY A 114 -1.51 -22.39 5.92
C GLY A 114 -1.02 -23.84 6.00
N ALA A 115 0.26 -24.06 6.27
CA ALA A 115 0.81 -25.40 6.46
C ALA A 115 0.16 -26.12 7.65
N LEU A 116 0.01 -25.43 8.79
CA LEU A 116 -0.66 -25.98 9.99
C LEU A 116 -2.17 -26.18 9.82
N ARG A 117 -2.79 -25.53 8.83
CA ARG A 117 -4.18 -25.78 8.45
C ARG A 117 -4.31 -27.00 7.55
N ALA A 118 -3.32 -27.27 6.71
CA ALA A 118 -3.28 -28.41 5.80
C ALA A 118 -2.93 -29.72 6.53
N GLU A 119 -2.03 -29.65 7.51
CA GLU A 119 -1.49 -30.82 8.22
C GLU A 119 -1.67 -30.71 9.74
N PRO A 120 -1.99 -31.81 10.45
CA PRO A 120 -2.19 -31.79 11.90
C PRO A 120 -0.90 -31.52 12.70
N ALA A 121 0.25 -31.80 12.10
CA ALA A 121 1.58 -31.49 12.62
C ALA A 121 2.55 -31.33 11.46
N VAL A 122 3.49 -30.41 11.58
CA VAL A 122 4.49 -30.10 10.55
C VAL A 122 5.88 -30.21 11.15
N ASP A 123 6.80 -30.89 10.47
CA ASP A 123 8.21 -30.93 10.87
C ASP A 123 8.84 -29.53 10.81
N ARG A 124 9.41 -29.08 11.93
CA ARG A 124 9.93 -27.71 12.09
C ARG A 124 11.12 -27.45 11.18
N LEU A 125 12.07 -28.38 11.12
CA LEU A 125 13.28 -28.20 10.32
C LEU A 125 12.96 -28.27 8.83
N GLY A 126 12.16 -29.25 8.41
CA GLY A 126 11.70 -29.39 7.04
C GLY A 126 10.85 -28.20 6.59
N LEU A 127 10.05 -27.58 7.47
CA LEU A 127 9.35 -26.34 7.14
C LEU A 127 10.31 -25.19 6.85
N ILE A 128 11.29 -24.96 7.73
CA ILE A 128 12.31 -23.92 7.55
C ILE A 128 13.12 -24.18 6.27
N GLU A 129 13.49 -25.42 6.00
CA GLU A 129 14.20 -25.82 4.78
C GLU A 129 13.37 -25.57 3.52
N ARG A 130 12.07 -25.84 3.55
CA ARG A 130 11.18 -25.53 2.41
C ARG A 130 11.10 -24.02 2.18
N PHE A 131 10.97 -23.22 3.25
CA PHE A 131 10.93 -21.78 3.11
C PHE A 131 12.27 -21.18 2.68
N SER A 132 13.41 -21.72 3.10
CA SER A 132 14.72 -21.17 2.71
C SER A 132 14.97 -21.22 1.20
N ARG A 133 14.21 -22.05 0.46
CA ARG A 133 14.23 -22.13 -1.01
C ARG A 133 13.39 -21.05 -1.70
N VAL A 134 12.56 -20.28 -0.98
CA VAL A 134 11.77 -19.20 -1.57
C VAL A 134 12.43 -17.83 -1.36
N PRO A 135 12.43 -16.94 -2.38
CA PRO A 135 13.03 -15.60 -2.26
C PRO A 135 12.50 -14.80 -1.07
N SER A 136 11.21 -14.94 -0.75
CA SER A 136 10.56 -14.20 0.34
C SER A 136 11.12 -14.49 1.73
N ALA A 137 11.72 -15.67 1.94
CA ALA A 137 12.33 -16.07 3.21
C ALA A 137 13.86 -16.08 3.16
N SER A 138 14.44 -15.76 2.01
CA SER A 138 15.89 -15.64 1.85
C SER A 138 16.47 -14.65 2.87
N GLY A 139 17.66 -14.98 3.36
CA GLY A 139 18.40 -14.13 4.30
C GLY A 139 17.90 -14.14 5.74
N LEU A 140 16.83 -14.86 6.11
CA LEU A 140 16.44 -15.00 7.53
C LEU A 140 17.46 -15.83 8.32
N THR A 141 17.90 -15.29 9.45
CA THR A 141 18.83 -15.98 10.35
C THR A 141 18.10 -17.03 11.21
N PRO A 142 18.81 -18.02 11.77
CA PRO A 142 18.21 -18.99 12.70
C PRO A 142 17.52 -18.32 13.90
N GLY A 143 18.09 -17.23 14.42
CA GLY A 143 17.50 -16.46 15.53
C GLY A 143 16.19 -15.79 15.14
N GLU A 144 16.06 -15.31 13.90
CA GLU A 144 14.82 -14.69 13.42
C GLU A 144 13.72 -15.71 13.14
N TRP A 145 14.10 -16.90 12.69
CA TRP A 145 13.17 -18.04 12.61
C TRP A 145 12.65 -18.43 13.99
N ALA A 146 13.54 -18.53 14.98
CA ALA A 146 13.16 -18.83 16.35
C ALA A 146 12.22 -17.76 16.92
N ALA A 147 12.56 -16.47 16.75
CA ALA A 147 11.74 -15.35 17.20
C ALA A 147 10.36 -15.32 16.51
N LEU A 148 10.29 -15.61 15.21
CA LEU A 148 9.02 -15.68 14.49
C LEU A 148 8.12 -16.80 15.02
N LEU A 149 8.68 -18.00 15.20
CA LEU A 149 7.91 -19.14 15.71
C LEU A 149 7.45 -18.90 17.15
N GLN A 150 8.32 -18.34 17.99
CA GLN A 150 7.98 -17.94 19.35
C GLN A 150 6.84 -16.90 19.36
N TYR A 151 6.93 -15.88 18.52
CA TYR A 151 5.88 -14.85 18.41
C TYR A 151 4.52 -15.46 18.02
N LEU A 152 4.50 -16.40 17.07
CA LEU A 152 3.27 -17.10 16.67
C LEU A 152 2.73 -18.00 17.78
N GLU A 153 3.61 -18.60 18.59
CA GLU A 153 3.23 -19.40 19.75
C GLU A 153 2.63 -18.54 20.87
N GLU A 154 3.23 -17.39 21.17
CA GLU A 154 2.73 -16.41 22.16
C GLU A 154 1.35 -15.87 21.79
N LEU A 155 1.08 -15.70 20.49
CA LEU A 155 -0.26 -15.35 19.98
C LEU A 155 -1.26 -16.52 20.00
N GLY A 156 -0.85 -17.73 20.41
CA GLY A 156 -1.67 -18.94 20.40
C GLY A 156 -2.01 -19.43 19.00
N LEU A 157 -1.25 -19.01 17.98
CA LEU A 157 -1.45 -19.36 16.56
C LEU A 157 -0.74 -20.65 16.16
N LEU A 158 0.20 -21.12 16.97
CA LEU A 158 0.79 -22.45 16.87
C LEU A 158 1.15 -22.97 18.27
N ARG A 159 1.50 -24.26 18.35
CA ARG A 159 2.21 -24.87 19.48
C ARG A 159 3.50 -25.48 18.94
N SER A 160 4.61 -25.24 19.62
CA SER A 160 5.91 -25.81 19.25
C SER A 160 6.28 -26.93 20.20
N ASP A 161 6.53 -28.12 19.64
CA ASP A 161 7.32 -29.17 20.26
C ASP A 161 8.78 -29.06 19.79
N PRO A 162 9.75 -29.84 20.32
CA PRO A 162 11.15 -29.75 19.93
C PRO A 162 11.41 -29.92 18.42
N THR A 163 10.65 -30.79 17.75
CA THR A 163 10.81 -31.09 16.32
C THR A 163 9.57 -30.77 15.49
N THR A 164 8.39 -30.63 16.10
CA THR A 164 7.12 -30.47 15.37
C THR A 164 6.39 -29.19 15.75
N LEU A 165 5.72 -28.58 14.77
CA LEU A 165 4.78 -27.48 14.95
C LEU A 165 3.35 -28.01 14.79
N ARG A 166 2.44 -27.56 15.64
CA ARG A 166 1.03 -27.96 15.64
C ARG A 166 0.12 -26.72 15.64
N PRO A 167 -1.12 -26.81 15.13
CA PRO A 167 -2.06 -25.70 15.15
C PRO A 167 -2.43 -25.33 16.60
N GLY A 168 -2.28 -24.05 16.93
CA GLY A 168 -2.77 -23.43 18.16
C GLY A 168 -4.29 -23.22 18.16
N ARG A 169 -4.84 -22.63 19.23
CA ARG A 169 -6.28 -22.34 19.31
C ARG A 169 -6.71 -21.27 18.29
N GLY A 170 -5.83 -20.32 17.99
CA GLY A 170 -6.10 -19.20 17.10
C GLY A 170 -5.79 -19.47 15.62
N THR A 171 -5.17 -20.60 15.27
CA THR A 171 -4.71 -20.86 13.88
C THR A 171 -5.83 -20.74 12.87
N LEU A 172 -6.97 -21.39 13.13
CA LEU A 172 -8.09 -21.45 12.18
C LEU A 172 -8.69 -20.06 11.94
N ALA A 173 -9.01 -19.34 13.01
CA ALA A 173 -9.58 -18.00 12.95
C ALA A 173 -8.63 -17.04 12.22
N ARG A 174 -7.34 -17.08 12.56
CA ARG A 174 -6.34 -16.20 11.92
C ARG A 174 -6.13 -16.57 10.46
N PHE A 175 -6.06 -17.85 10.10
CA PHE A 175 -5.89 -18.28 8.72
C PHE A 175 -7.00 -17.72 7.81
N TYR A 176 -8.27 -17.82 8.23
CA TYR A 176 -9.38 -17.26 7.46
C TYR A 176 -9.43 -15.72 7.45
N ALA A 177 -8.99 -15.08 8.54
CA ALA A 177 -8.91 -13.62 8.60
C ALA A 177 -7.78 -13.04 7.73
N THR A 178 -6.77 -13.84 7.39
CA THR A 178 -5.62 -13.42 6.57
C THR A 178 -5.46 -14.35 5.36
N LEU A 179 -6.51 -14.59 4.58
CA LEU A 179 -6.39 -15.33 3.31
C LEU A 179 -5.65 -14.52 2.24
N SER A 180 -5.77 -13.20 2.28
CA SER A 180 -5.08 -12.26 1.39
C SER A 180 -3.84 -11.67 2.08
N LEU A 181 -2.79 -11.44 1.29
CA LEU A 181 -1.65 -10.58 1.69
C LEU A 181 -1.81 -9.13 1.22
N ILE A 182 -2.84 -8.85 0.42
CA ILE A 182 -3.22 -7.48 0.09
C ILE A 182 -3.82 -6.90 1.37
N PRO A 183 -3.24 -5.81 1.93
CA PRO A 183 -3.78 -5.18 3.12
C PRO A 183 -5.19 -4.68 2.84
N ASP A 184 -6.07 -4.78 3.82
CA ASP A 184 -7.41 -4.18 3.71
C ASP A 184 -7.26 -2.66 3.67
N GLU A 185 -7.76 -2.04 2.60
CA GLU A 185 -7.90 -0.60 2.50
C GLU A 185 -9.15 -0.21 3.29
N ARG A 186 -8.97 0.43 4.45
CA ARG A 186 -10.10 1.05 5.14
C ARG A 186 -10.54 2.27 4.37
N THR A 187 -11.85 2.42 4.21
CA THR A 187 -12.45 3.58 3.55
C THR A 187 -13.46 4.24 4.47
N TYR A 188 -13.46 5.56 4.51
CA TYR A 188 -14.48 6.35 5.21
C TYR A 188 -15.61 6.69 4.27
N ARG A 189 -16.86 6.45 4.70
CA ARG A 189 -18.03 6.86 3.93
C ARG A 189 -18.30 8.35 4.11
N LEU A 190 -18.62 9.05 3.03
CA LEU A 190 -18.96 10.47 3.07
C LEU A 190 -20.47 10.67 3.10
N ARG A 191 -20.96 11.42 4.09
CA ARG A 191 -22.36 11.81 4.18
C ARG A 191 -22.50 13.32 4.22
N ASP A 192 -23.34 13.83 3.33
CA ASP A 192 -23.71 15.25 3.33
C ASP A 192 -24.52 15.59 4.60
N ILE A 193 -24.11 16.60 5.36
CA ILE A 193 -24.88 17.05 6.53
C ILE A 193 -26.23 17.66 6.16
N ALA A 194 -26.33 18.31 5.00
CA ALA A 194 -27.53 19.02 4.56
C ALA A 194 -28.59 18.04 4.03
N THR A 195 -28.18 17.13 3.14
CA THR A 195 -29.11 16.18 2.50
C THR A 195 -29.17 14.82 3.18
N ARG A 196 -28.24 14.50 4.09
CA ARG A 196 -28.03 13.17 4.69
C ARG A 196 -27.78 12.06 3.67
N GLN A 197 -27.50 12.41 2.41
CA GLN A 197 -27.22 11.44 1.37
C GLN A 197 -25.76 10.98 1.42
N TRP A 198 -25.55 9.73 1.02
CA TRP A 198 -24.21 9.19 0.79
C TRP A 198 -23.64 9.78 -0.49
N ILE A 199 -22.47 10.41 -0.38
CA ILE A 199 -21.77 11.04 -1.51
C ILE A 199 -20.78 10.06 -2.14
N GLY A 200 -20.08 9.27 -1.33
CA GLY A 200 -19.02 8.37 -1.77
C GLY A 200 -18.15 7.86 -0.63
N THR A 201 -16.92 7.49 -0.94
CA THR A 201 -15.94 6.98 0.02
C THR A 201 -14.57 7.62 -0.19
N LEU A 202 -13.82 7.84 0.89
CA LEU A 202 -12.41 8.25 0.87
C LEU A 202 -11.51 7.16 1.45
N ASP A 203 -10.28 7.09 0.98
CA ASP A 203 -9.24 6.19 1.51
C ASP A 203 -8.78 6.64 2.91
N GLU A 204 -8.62 5.70 3.85
CA GLU A 204 -8.19 5.97 5.24
C GLU A 204 -6.90 6.78 5.28
N ARG A 205 -5.93 6.51 4.42
CA ARG A 205 -4.66 7.23 4.43
C ARG A 205 -4.85 8.69 4.04
N PHE A 206 -5.72 8.99 3.08
CA PHE A 206 -6.07 10.38 2.74
C PHE A 206 -6.73 11.08 3.93
N VAL A 207 -7.66 10.41 4.60
CA VAL A 207 -8.32 10.94 5.80
C VAL A 207 -7.31 11.21 6.91
N LEU A 208 -6.46 10.24 7.24
CA LEU A 208 -5.48 10.37 8.33
C LEU A 208 -4.41 11.43 8.04
N THR A 209 -3.89 11.49 6.80
CA THR A 209 -2.74 12.34 6.47
C THR A 209 -3.11 13.75 6.03
N GLN A 210 -4.31 13.96 5.49
CA GLN A 210 -4.75 15.26 4.99
C GLN A 210 -5.87 15.84 5.84
N ILE A 211 -6.95 15.10 6.04
CA ILE A 211 -8.15 15.61 6.73
C ILE A 211 -7.89 15.78 8.23
N LEU A 212 -7.37 14.75 8.90
CA LEU A 212 -7.12 14.82 10.35
C LEU A 212 -5.88 15.65 10.68
N ALA A 213 -4.91 15.71 9.76
CA ALA A 213 -3.74 16.55 9.92
C ALA A 213 -4.06 18.05 9.72
N GLN A 214 -5.10 18.37 8.93
CA GLN A 214 -5.52 19.75 8.63
C GLN A 214 -7.04 19.86 8.81
N PRO A 215 -7.53 20.33 9.97
CA PRO A 215 -8.95 20.34 10.34
C PRO A 215 -9.90 21.10 9.39
N GLU A 216 -9.35 21.91 8.47
CA GLU A 216 -10.09 22.75 7.53
C GLU A 216 -9.90 22.28 6.07
N GLN A 217 -9.39 21.06 5.85
CA GLN A 217 -9.09 20.57 4.52
C GLN A 217 -10.34 20.47 3.64
N ILE A 218 -10.28 21.14 2.49
CA ILE A 218 -11.31 21.07 1.44
C ILE A 218 -10.81 20.12 0.36
N PHE A 219 -11.69 19.22 -0.10
CA PHE A 219 -11.36 18.24 -1.13
C PHE A 219 -12.43 18.16 -2.23
N LEU A 220 -12.01 17.77 -3.43
CA LEU A 220 -12.88 17.63 -4.59
C LEU A 220 -13.37 16.19 -4.74
N LEU A 221 -14.69 15.98 -4.86
CA LEU A 221 -15.25 14.67 -5.17
C LEU A 221 -16.53 14.81 -6.01
N HIS A 222 -16.63 14.04 -7.11
CA HIS A 222 -17.73 14.11 -8.08
C HIS A 222 -17.96 15.54 -8.65
N GLY A 223 -16.88 16.31 -8.84
CA GLY A 223 -16.96 17.66 -9.40
C GLY A 223 -17.51 18.72 -8.44
N ARG A 224 -17.66 18.40 -7.16
CA ARG A 224 -18.03 19.35 -6.09
C ARG A 224 -16.98 19.35 -5.00
N THR A 225 -16.81 20.49 -4.34
CA THR A 225 -15.86 20.63 -3.24
C THR A 225 -16.56 20.48 -1.90
N TRP A 226 -15.92 19.72 -1.03
CA TRP A 226 -16.45 19.25 0.23
C TRP A 226 -15.49 19.58 1.36
N LYS A 227 -16.03 19.97 2.50
CA LYS A 227 -15.29 20.20 3.74
C LYS A 227 -15.78 19.23 4.81
N VAL A 228 -14.85 18.65 5.56
CA VAL A 228 -15.21 17.78 6.69
C VAL A 228 -15.64 18.63 7.88
N VAL A 229 -16.83 18.30 8.42
CA VAL A 229 -17.42 18.95 9.59
C VAL A 229 -17.27 18.07 10.82
N GLU A 230 -17.42 16.75 10.67
CA GLU A 230 -17.34 15.79 11.77
C GLU A 230 -16.70 14.49 11.29
N HIS A 231 -15.82 13.93 12.13
CA HIS A 231 -15.22 12.61 11.91
C HIS A 231 -15.79 11.60 12.91
N ARG A 232 -16.27 10.49 12.38
CA ARG A 232 -16.77 9.33 13.14
C ARG A 232 -16.00 8.08 12.72
N ASP A 233 -16.12 7.01 13.49
CA ASP A 233 -15.30 5.81 13.33
C ASP A 233 -15.28 5.25 11.89
N ASP A 234 -16.42 5.25 11.17
CA ASP A 234 -16.54 4.72 9.80
C ASP A 234 -17.13 5.73 8.78
N GLU A 235 -17.43 6.96 9.20
CA GLU A 235 -18.01 8.00 8.32
C GLU A 235 -17.43 9.39 8.58
N LEU A 236 -17.35 10.19 7.51
CA LEU A 236 -17.08 11.62 7.57
C LEU A 236 -18.35 12.37 7.19
N LEU A 237 -18.73 13.30 8.04
CA LEU A 237 -19.79 14.25 7.72
C LEU A 237 -19.18 15.44 7.00
N VAL A 238 -19.76 15.79 5.86
CA VAL A 238 -19.21 16.81 4.99
C VAL A 238 -20.28 17.80 4.56
N GLU A 239 -19.85 19.02 4.27
CA GLU A 239 -20.67 20.06 3.68
C GLU A 239 -20.07 20.54 2.36
N THR A 240 -20.91 21.01 1.44
CA THR A 240 -20.43 21.60 0.20
C THR A 240 -19.90 23.01 0.46
N VAL A 241 -18.76 23.33 -0.13
CA VAL A 241 -18.18 24.67 -0.10
C VAL A 241 -17.96 25.19 -1.53
N ALA A 242 -17.83 26.50 -1.72
CA ALA A 242 -17.58 27.09 -3.04
C ALA A 242 -16.08 27.23 -3.37
N GLU A 243 -15.22 27.00 -2.38
CA GLU A 243 -13.77 27.10 -2.49
C GLU A 243 -13.16 25.92 -3.26
N MET A 244 -12.00 26.14 -3.89
CA MET A 244 -11.28 25.07 -4.58
C MET A 244 -10.68 24.09 -3.57
N GLY A 245 -10.98 22.81 -3.77
CA GLY A 245 -10.48 21.72 -2.95
C GLY A 245 -9.34 20.95 -3.63
N GLN A 246 -8.58 20.23 -2.83
CA GLN A 246 -7.57 19.30 -3.33
C GLN A 246 -8.20 17.99 -3.77
N GLU A 247 -7.71 17.39 -4.86
CA GLU A 247 -8.15 16.05 -5.25
C GLU A 247 -7.64 15.00 -4.24
N PRO A 248 -8.52 14.10 -3.74
CA PRO A 248 -8.10 13.04 -2.85
C PRO A 248 -7.13 12.09 -3.56
N ARG A 249 -6.10 11.65 -2.85
CA ARG A 249 -5.15 10.63 -3.34
C ARG A 249 -5.55 9.26 -2.83
N TRP A 250 -5.66 8.30 -3.73
CA TRP A 250 -5.95 6.91 -3.36
C TRP A 250 -4.67 6.12 -3.10
N ALA A 251 -4.69 5.12 -2.20
CA ALA A 251 -3.52 4.28 -1.93
C ALA A 251 -2.95 3.59 -3.19
N GLY A 252 -3.79 3.34 -4.19
CA GLY A 252 -3.40 2.78 -5.49
C GLY A 252 -2.65 3.73 -6.44
N GLU A 253 -2.59 5.04 -6.15
CA GLU A 253 -1.92 6.05 -6.98
C GLU A 253 -0.47 6.31 -6.58
N ASP A 254 -0.05 5.92 -5.37
CA ASP A 254 1.32 6.14 -4.87
C ASP A 254 2.28 5.03 -5.37
N LEU A 255 2.26 4.75 -6.68
CA LEU A 255 3.26 3.89 -7.27
C LEU A 255 4.59 4.65 -7.36
N PRO A 256 5.67 4.13 -6.75
CA PRO A 256 6.94 4.81 -6.82
C PRO A 256 7.46 4.75 -8.26
N VAL A 257 7.95 5.88 -8.73
CA VAL A 257 8.75 5.98 -9.94
C VAL A 257 10.07 5.24 -9.69
N PRO A 258 10.45 4.26 -10.53
CA PRO A 258 11.72 3.56 -10.40
C PRO A 258 12.91 4.52 -10.37
N PHE A 259 13.92 4.18 -9.57
CA PHE A 259 15.08 5.06 -9.35
C PHE A 259 15.77 5.43 -10.66
N ASP A 260 15.96 4.47 -11.55
CA ASP A 260 16.59 4.64 -12.86
C ASP A 260 15.76 5.49 -13.82
N VAL A 261 14.43 5.35 -13.80
CA VAL A 261 13.51 6.26 -14.52
C VAL A 261 13.67 7.69 -14.00
N ALA A 262 13.62 7.88 -12.68
CA ALA A 262 13.79 9.19 -12.06
C ALA A 262 15.17 9.82 -12.34
N GLN A 263 16.22 9.01 -12.40
CA GLN A 263 17.55 9.44 -12.82
C GLN A 263 17.57 9.96 -14.25
N GLU A 264 16.92 9.25 -15.16
CA GLU A 264 16.85 9.63 -16.57
C GLU A 264 16.04 10.91 -16.76
N ILE A 265 14.89 11.05 -16.09
CA ILE A 265 14.11 12.29 -16.06
C ILE A 265 14.99 13.47 -15.62
N GLY A 266 15.68 13.33 -14.49
CA GLY A 266 16.59 14.38 -14.01
C GLY A 266 17.77 14.65 -14.94
N ALA A 267 18.21 13.66 -15.71
CA ALA A 267 19.22 13.87 -16.76
C ALA A 267 18.68 14.71 -17.92
N ARG A 268 17.48 14.38 -18.40
CA ARG A 268 16.81 15.09 -19.50
C ARG A 268 16.43 16.52 -19.15
N ARG A 269 16.00 16.78 -17.92
CA ARG A 269 15.79 18.15 -17.43
C ARG A 269 17.05 18.99 -17.53
N ALA A 270 18.21 18.41 -17.24
CA ALA A 270 19.49 19.12 -17.25
C ALA A 270 19.98 19.41 -18.68
N ASP A 271 20.06 18.39 -19.54
CA ASP A 271 20.64 18.51 -20.88
C ASP A 271 19.63 18.94 -21.97
N GLY A 272 18.33 18.70 -21.76
CA GLY A 272 17.27 18.97 -22.72
C GLY A 272 17.27 18.03 -23.93
N ALA A 273 17.96 16.89 -23.86
CA ALA A 273 18.13 15.99 -25.00
C ALA A 273 16.93 15.05 -25.16
N TYR A 274 15.84 15.58 -25.75
CA TYR A 274 14.57 14.90 -25.98
C TYR A 274 14.38 14.33 -27.40
N ASP A 275 15.30 14.58 -28.34
CA ASP A 275 15.14 14.19 -29.76
C ASP A 275 14.90 12.68 -29.99
N ALA A 276 15.44 11.84 -29.11
CA ALA A 276 15.31 10.38 -29.19
C ALA A 276 14.06 9.84 -28.45
N TYR A 277 13.22 10.72 -27.88
CA TYR A 277 12.06 10.34 -27.10
C TYR A 277 10.80 10.40 -27.97
N PRO A 278 9.84 9.50 -27.76
CA PRO A 278 8.60 9.43 -28.54
C PRO A 278 7.62 10.53 -28.09
N LEU A 279 8.01 11.78 -28.29
CA LEU A 279 7.24 12.99 -27.99
C LEU A 279 6.64 13.58 -29.26
N THR A 280 5.53 14.28 -29.11
CA THR A 280 5.01 15.18 -30.16
C THR A 280 5.88 16.42 -30.24
N THR A 281 5.82 17.14 -31.37
CA THR A 281 6.51 18.43 -31.54
C THR A 281 6.12 19.42 -30.44
N ASP A 282 4.82 19.52 -30.13
CA ASP A 282 4.30 20.35 -29.02
C ASP A 282 4.87 19.93 -27.66
N GLY A 283 4.98 18.61 -27.42
CA GLY A 283 5.58 18.09 -26.19
C GLY A 283 7.04 18.51 -26.02
N VAL A 284 7.84 18.41 -27.09
CA VAL A 284 9.24 18.84 -27.08
C VAL A 284 9.37 20.34 -26.83
N GLU A 285 8.58 21.16 -27.53
CA GLU A 285 8.55 22.62 -27.34
C GLU A 285 8.16 23.01 -25.91
N ARG A 286 7.18 22.31 -25.33
CA ARG A 286 6.72 22.53 -23.96
C ARG A 286 7.82 22.25 -22.94
N LEU A 287 8.56 21.15 -23.07
CA LEU A 287 9.67 20.81 -22.18
C LEU A 287 10.87 21.75 -22.32
N HIS A 288 11.19 22.20 -23.53
CA HIS A 288 12.21 23.23 -23.74
C HIS A 288 11.82 24.56 -23.10
N ARG A 289 10.57 25.00 -23.28
CA ARG A 289 10.06 26.23 -22.65
C ARG A 289 10.13 26.15 -21.12
N ARG A 290 9.76 25.01 -20.53
CA ARG A 290 9.88 24.78 -19.08
C ARG A 290 11.33 24.94 -18.61
N ARG A 291 12.29 24.38 -19.35
CA ARG A 291 13.72 24.47 -19.04
C ARG A 291 14.24 25.90 -19.14
N GLU A 292 13.80 26.67 -20.14
CA GLU A 292 14.15 28.09 -20.29
C GLU A 292 13.64 28.92 -19.10
N LEU A 293 12.39 28.69 -18.69
CA LEU A 293 11.77 29.35 -17.53
C LEU A 293 12.48 29.03 -16.22
N ALA A 294 13.07 27.85 -16.09
CA ALA A 294 13.84 27.44 -14.92
C ALA A 294 15.21 28.16 -14.80
N GLY A 295 15.63 28.93 -15.81
CA GLY A 295 16.81 29.81 -15.78
C GLY A 295 18.15 29.11 -16.06
N ARG A 296 19.27 29.80 -15.76
CA ARG A 296 20.65 29.36 -16.11
C ARG A 296 21.28 28.33 -15.16
N ARG A 297 20.69 28.08 -13.99
CA ARG A 297 21.11 27.05 -13.02
C ARG A 297 19.90 26.40 -12.35
N PRO A 298 19.04 25.72 -13.10
CA PRO A 298 17.99 24.95 -12.49
C PRO A 298 18.68 23.77 -11.78
N ILE A 299 18.56 23.73 -10.45
CA ILE A 299 18.88 22.50 -9.72
C ILE A 299 17.71 21.57 -10.03
N PHE A 300 17.89 20.70 -11.01
CA PHE A 300 17.01 19.56 -11.22
C PHE A 300 17.62 18.40 -10.43
N PRO A 301 17.27 18.26 -9.14
CA PRO A 301 17.89 17.25 -8.31
C PRO A 301 17.61 15.88 -8.92
N ARG A 302 18.68 15.14 -9.19
CA ARG A 302 18.59 13.71 -9.43
C ARG A 302 18.52 13.01 -8.08
N PRO A 303 17.88 11.84 -7.98
CA PRO A 303 17.91 11.05 -6.74
C PRO A 303 19.33 10.83 -6.18
N SER A 304 20.34 10.74 -7.05
CA SER A 304 21.76 10.60 -6.69
C SER A 304 22.37 11.86 -6.08
N ASP A 305 21.85 13.04 -6.39
CA ASP A 305 22.39 14.32 -5.88
C ASP A 305 22.11 14.48 -4.38
N HIS A 306 21.18 13.69 -3.84
CA HIS A 306 20.84 13.63 -2.42
C HIS A 306 21.69 12.63 -1.63
N ALA A 307 22.44 11.74 -2.30
CA ALA A 307 23.27 10.73 -1.62
C ALA A 307 24.37 11.38 -0.74
N ASP A 308 24.89 12.54 -1.15
CA ASP A 308 25.90 13.26 -0.36
C ASP A 308 25.33 14.16 0.74
N ARG A 309 24.01 14.42 0.76
CA ARG A 309 23.35 15.20 1.83
C ARG A 309 22.96 14.36 3.05
N LEU A 310 23.00 13.04 2.94
CA LEU A 310 22.79 12.11 4.05
C LEU A 310 24.11 11.63 4.68
N ARG A 311 25.22 12.36 4.49
CA ARG A 311 26.41 12.17 5.32
C ARG A 311 26.14 12.80 6.69
N PRO A 312 26.34 12.08 7.81
CA PRO A 312 26.23 12.69 9.13
C PRO A 312 27.23 13.84 9.19
N ALA A 313 26.75 15.05 9.46
CA ALA A 313 27.58 16.24 9.60
C ALA A 313 28.71 15.93 10.60
N ARG A 314 29.94 15.78 10.10
CA ARG A 314 31.13 15.72 10.95
C ARG A 314 31.29 17.10 11.59
N GLY A 315 31.03 17.16 12.89
CA GLY A 315 31.50 18.24 13.75
C GLY A 315 30.49 19.36 14.03
N ARG A 316 29.45 19.06 14.80
CA ARG A 316 28.98 19.93 15.90
C ARG A 316 28.16 19.08 16.87
N ARG A 317 28.70 18.87 18.06
CA ARG A 317 28.01 18.16 19.16
C ARG A 317 26.76 18.95 19.55
N GLY A 318 25.61 18.48 19.11
CA GLY A 318 24.29 18.79 19.67
C GLY A 318 23.55 17.46 19.84
N LEU A 319 23.18 17.11 21.07
CA LEU A 319 22.57 15.84 21.40
C LEU A 319 21.26 15.62 20.63
N LEU A 320 21.26 14.64 19.72
CA LEU A 320 20.09 13.83 19.41
C LEU A 320 20.48 12.38 19.70
N ARG A 321 20.08 11.89 20.89
CA ARG A 321 20.13 10.46 21.21
C ARG A 321 19.11 9.76 20.32
N HIS A 322 19.59 8.98 19.37
CA HIS A 322 18.84 7.85 18.84
C HIS A 322 18.73 6.82 19.98
N PRO A 323 17.53 6.35 20.39
CA PRO A 323 17.46 5.18 21.24
C PRO A 323 17.84 3.95 20.42
N ASP A 324 18.99 3.39 20.77
CA ASP A 324 19.42 2.03 20.45
C ASP A 324 18.28 1.05 20.81
N GLN A 325 17.81 0.29 19.82
CA GLN A 325 17.05 -0.92 20.06
C GLN A 325 18.01 -2.02 20.55
N ARG A 326 18.38 -1.95 21.83
CA ARG A 326 18.78 -3.11 22.62
C ARG A 326 17.74 -3.24 23.73
N ASN A 327 16.84 -4.20 23.61
CA ASN A 327 15.92 -4.53 24.69
C ASN A 327 16.62 -5.54 25.62
N PRO A 328 16.90 -5.22 26.90
CA PRO A 328 17.25 -6.22 27.88
C PRO A 328 15.97 -6.92 28.38
N SER A 329 16.08 -8.22 28.66
CA SER A 329 14.99 -9.09 29.13
C SER A 329 14.23 -8.53 30.34
N PRO A 330 12.90 -8.73 30.46
CA PRO A 330 12.15 -8.24 31.60
C PRO A 330 12.37 -9.13 32.84
N GLY A 331 12.94 -8.55 33.90
CA GLY A 331 12.88 -9.07 35.26
C GLY A 331 11.54 -8.72 35.94
N PRO A 332 11.20 -9.37 37.07
CA PRO A 332 9.84 -9.42 37.59
C PRO A 332 9.36 -8.08 38.19
N LEU A 333 8.11 -7.73 37.89
CA LEU A 333 7.42 -6.55 38.41
C LEU A 333 7.16 -6.70 39.92
N ARG A 334 7.71 -5.77 40.72
CA ARG A 334 7.30 -5.54 42.12
C ARG A 334 6.33 -4.35 42.17
N HIS A 335 5.18 -4.55 42.80
CA HIS A 335 4.21 -3.51 43.13
C HIS A 335 4.76 -2.50 44.15
N PRO A 336 4.48 -1.20 44.03
CA PRO A 336 4.84 -0.23 45.06
C PRO A 336 3.72 -0.09 46.10
N HIS A 337 4.05 -0.41 47.36
CA HIS A 337 3.36 0.08 48.54
C HIS A 337 3.78 1.53 48.81
N GLY A 338 2.80 2.40 49.05
CA GLY A 338 2.99 3.70 49.69
C GLY A 338 2.23 3.72 51.01
N GLU A 339 2.95 3.85 52.12
CA GLU A 339 2.43 3.95 53.48
C GLU A 339 1.83 5.34 53.75
N ALA A 340 0.71 5.39 54.48
CA ALA A 340 0.36 6.50 55.35
C ALA A 340 -0.36 5.96 56.61
N ARG A 341 0.03 6.52 57.75
CA ARG A 341 -0.15 6.05 59.14
C ARG A 341 -1.60 6.05 59.66
N GLY A 342 -1.91 5.14 60.60
CA GLY A 342 -3.15 5.11 61.42
C GLY A 342 -3.20 6.20 62.52
N PRO A 343 -4.01 6.08 63.63
CA PRO A 343 -4.67 4.88 64.18
C PRO A 343 -6.13 5.05 64.67
N GLY A 344 -6.81 3.94 65.01
CA GLY A 344 -7.70 3.89 66.19
C GLY A 344 -9.14 3.34 66.04
N ARG A 345 -9.38 2.26 66.81
CA ARG A 345 -10.64 1.79 67.45
C ARG A 345 -11.67 0.91 66.69
N ASP A 346 -11.56 -0.40 66.99
CA ASP A 346 -12.55 -1.29 67.66
C ASP A 346 -13.94 -1.60 67.04
N PRO A 347 -14.60 -2.74 67.41
CA PRO A 347 -15.15 -3.70 66.45
C PRO A 347 -16.66 -3.94 66.63
N GLY A 348 -17.31 -4.65 65.70
CA GLY A 348 -18.67 -5.13 65.96
C GLY A 348 -19.38 -5.86 64.83
N GLY A 349 -19.85 -7.07 65.16
CA GLY A 349 -21.02 -7.73 64.54
C GLY A 349 -20.71 -8.65 63.35
N ARG A 350 -20.60 -9.97 63.54
CA ARG A 350 -21.64 -11.02 63.73
C ARG A 350 -22.42 -11.41 62.47
N ALA A 351 -22.62 -12.74 62.39
CA ALA A 351 -23.61 -13.54 61.65
C ALA A 351 -23.28 -13.81 60.17
N ASP A 352 -22.86 -15.03 59.84
CA ASP A 352 -23.74 -16.20 59.56
C ASP A 352 -24.62 -15.99 58.33
N LEU A 353 -24.35 -16.74 57.25
CA LEU A 353 -25.25 -17.83 56.87
C LEU A 353 -24.67 -18.68 55.74
N ASP A 354 -24.63 -19.95 56.06
CA ASP A 354 -24.22 -21.10 55.31
C ASP A 354 -25.35 -21.57 54.36
N ARG A 355 -24.97 -22.30 53.30
CA ARG A 355 -25.78 -23.24 52.48
C ARG A 355 -26.85 -22.70 51.52
N ALA A 356 -26.69 -23.06 50.24
CA ALA A 356 -27.44 -24.18 49.66
C ALA A 356 -26.86 -24.61 48.30
N ARG A 357 -26.61 -25.91 48.18
CA ARG A 357 -26.24 -26.66 46.97
C ARG A 357 -27.51 -27.05 46.19
N ALA A 358 -27.35 -27.06 44.87
CA ALA A 358 -27.74 -28.11 43.92
C ALA A 358 -29.22 -28.41 43.58
N ALA A 359 -29.33 -28.84 42.31
CA ALA A 359 -30.31 -29.71 41.68
C ALA A 359 -31.55 -29.07 41.04
N ALA A 360 -31.58 -29.11 39.69
CA ALA A 360 -32.61 -29.83 38.94
C ALA A 360 -32.29 -29.78 37.43
N GLY A 361 -32.02 -30.95 36.83
CA GLY A 361 -32.43 -31.24 35.45
C GLY A 361 -33.95 -31.45 35.40
N PRO A 362 -34.56 -31.79 34.24
CA PRO A 362 -34.05 -32.71 33.23
C PRO A 362 -33.53 -32.09 31.94
#